data_AF-A0A920H2Z5-F1
#
_entry.id   AF-A0A920H2Z5-F1
#
_cell.length_a   1.000
_cell.length_b   1.000
_cell.length_c   1.000
_cell.angle_alpha   90.00
_cell.angle_beta   90.00
_cell.angle_gamma   90.00
#
_symmetry.space_group_name_H-M   'P 1'
#
loop_
_entity.id
_entity.type
_entity.pdbx_description
1 polymer ?
#
loop_
_entity_poly.entity_id
_entity_poly.type
_entity_poly.pdbx_seq_one_letter_code
_entity_poly.pdbx_strand_id
1 'polypeptide(L)'
;MIKLNIIKSPKKGKKIYGEAQTIKYNISKDEIIFLKDSVLKQGTNIVRSDKIIYKISSENITAGNKDGSSRVKMLFKPNKEK
;
A
#
# COMPACT_ATOMS: atom_id res chain seq x y z
N MET A 1 6.21 -10.28 -10.82
CA MET A 1 5.62 -9.37 -9.83
C MET A 1 5.56 -10.10 -8.48
N ILE A 2 6.04 -9.47 -7.41
CA ILE A 2 6.07 -10.01 -6.05
C ILE A 2 4.77 -9.60 -5.35
N LYS A 3 4.14 -10.53 -4.62
CA LYS A 3 2.93 -10.30 -3.84
C LYS A 3 3.22 -10.46 -2.35
N LEU A 4 2.68 -9.56 -1.53
CA LEU A 4 2.80 -9.58 -0.08
C LEU A 4 1.45 -9.36 0.58
N ASN A 5 1.12 -10.21 1.55
CA ASN A 5 -0.07 -10.08 2.39
C ASN A 5 0.36 -9.58 3.77
N ILE A 6 -0.24 -8.49 4.25
CA ILE A 6 0.06 -7.90 5.55
C ILE A 6 -1.16 -8.10 6.46
N ILE A 7 -0.95 -8.82 7.57
CA ILE A 7 -1.99 -9.17 8.54
C ILE A 7 -1.62 -8.55 9.88
N LYS A 8 -2.30 -7.47 10.28
CA LYS A 8 -2.00 -6.75 11.54
C LYS A 8 -2.84 -7.21 12.73
N SER A 9 -4.12 -7.54 12.53
CA SER A 9 -4.96 -8.08 13.61
C SER A 9 -6.22 -8.80 13.09
N PRO A 10 -6.47 -10.06 13.50
CA PRO A 10 -7.63 -10.83 13.06
C PRO A 10 -8.97 -10.23 13.55
N LYS A 11 -8.99 -9.42 14.61
CA LYS A 11 -10.22 -8.85 15.21
C LYS A 11 -10.88 -7.73 14.40
N LYS A 12 -10.19 -7.08 13.46
CA LYS A 12 -10.73 -5.94 12.67
C LYS A 12 -10.82 -6.20 11.16
N GLY A 13 -10.48 -7.40 10.68
CA GLY A 13 -10.63 -7.78 9.26
C GLY A 13 -9.83 -6.96 8.24
N LYS A 14 -9.01 -5.99 8.66
CA LYS A 14 -8.19 -5.16 7.77
C LYS A 14 -7.00 -5.97 7.23
N LYS A 15 -7.22 -6.63 6.09
CA LYS A 15 -6.16 -7.24 5.28
C LYS A 15 -5.64 -6.23 4.27
N ILE A 16 -4.32 -6.10 4.20
CA ILE A 16 -3.65 -5.27 3.19
C ILE A 16 -2.91 -6.22 2.26
N TYR A 17 -3.09 -5.99 0.96
CA TYR A 17 -2.45 -6.73 -0.12
C TYR A 17 -1.55 -5.76 -0.87
N GLY A 18 -0.30 -6.14 -1.09
CA GLY A 18 0.66 -5.38 -1.86
C GLY A 18 1.23 -6.20 -3.00
N GLU A 19 1.45 -5.56 -4.14
CA GLU A 19 2.07 -6.15 -5.33
C GLU A 19 3.01 -5.15 -5.98
N ALA A 20 4.22 -5.56 -6.34
CA ALA A 20 5.22 -4.69 -6.98
C ALA A 20 6.31 -5.52 -7.68
N GLN A 21 7.20 -4.90 -8.46
CA GLN A 21 8.39 -5.61 -8.94
C GLN A 21 9.41 -5.85 -7.84
N THR A 22 9.52 -4.94 -6.86
CA THR A 22 10.42 -5.07 -5.71
C THR A 22 9.70 -4.65 -4.44
N ILE A 23 9.88 -5.43 -3.38
CA ILE A 23 9.37 -5.13 -2.04
C ILE A 23 10.54 -5.16 -1.07
N LYS A 24 10.70 -4.08 -0.29
CA LYS A 24 11.72 -3.98 0.75
C LYS A 24 11.01 -3.79 2.09
N TYR A 25 11.43 -4.54 3.10
CA TYR A 25 10.99 -4.33 4.47
C TYR A 25 12.11 -3.68 5.26
N ASN A 26 11.81 -2.54 5.89
CA ASN A 26 12.74 -1.82 6.73
C ASN A 26 12.27 -1.93 8.19
N ILE A 27 12.89 -2.85 8.93
CA ILE A 27 12.50 -3.19 10.31
C ILE A 27 12.65 -1.99 11.24
N SER A 28 13.75 -1.22 11.12
CA SER A 28 14.03 -0.12 12.05
C SER A 28 13.05 1.05 11.91
N LYS A 29 12.46 1.23 10.72
CA LYS A 29 11.45 2.26 10.44
C LYS A 29 10.02 1.72 10.42
N ASP A 30 9.86 0.41 10.63
CA ASP A 30 8.56 -0.27 10.61
C ASP A 30 7.76 0.05 9.33
N GLU A 31 8.44 -0.01 8.18
CA GLU A 31 7.87 0.35 6.88
C GLU A 31 8.15 -0.71 5.80
N ILE A 32 7.19 -0.86 4.90
CA ILE A 32 7.32 -1.68 3.69
C ILE A 32 7.31 -0.76 2.48
N ILE A 33 8.31 -0.88 1.63
CA ILE A 33 8.50 -0.07 0.43
C ILE A 33 8.28 -0.96 -0.79
N PHE A 34 7.24 -0.62 -1.55
CA PHE A 34 6.90 -1.22 -2.84
C PHE A 34 7.46 -0.33 -3.95
N LEU A 35 8.17 -0.93 -4.91
CA LEU A 35 8.86 -0.22 -6.00
C LEU A 35 8.55 -0.85 -7.35
N LYS A 36 8.32 0.02 -8.33
CA LYS A 36 7.93 -0.21 -9.73
C LYS A 36 6.60 -0.96 -9.87
N ASP A 37 5.69 -0.40 -10.66
CA ASP A 37 4.35 -0.95 -10.90
C ASP A 37 3.63 -1.38 -9.62
N SER A 38 3.71 -0.56 -8.57
CA SER A 38 3.24 -0.92 -7.25
C SER A 38 1.73 -0.74 -7.12
N VAL A 39 1.08 -1.72 -6.53
CA VAL A 39 -0.35 -1.74 -6.20
C VAL A 39 -0.50 -2.10 -4.73
N LEU A 40 -1.23 -1.28 -3.99
CA LEU A 40 -1.62 -1.57 -2.62
C LEU A 40 -3.15 -1.56 -2.51
N LYS A 41 -3.72 -2.63 -1.94
CA LYS A 41 -5.16 -2.79 -1.74
C LYS A 41 -5.46 -2.95 -0.25
N GLN A 42 -6.34 -2.10 0.26
CA GLN A 42 -6.86 -2.15 1.62
C GLN A 42 -8.39 -2.21 1.55
N GLY A 43 -8.96 -3.39 1.81
CA GLY A 43 -10.39 -3.63 1.60
C GLY A 43 -10.78 -3.39 0.13
N THR A 44 -11.64 -2.39 -0.10
CA THR A 44 -12.08 -1.96 -1.44
C THR A 44 -11.21 -0.87 -2.06
N ASN A 45 -10.33 -0.24 -1.28
CA ASN A 45 -9.52 0.87 -1.74
C ASN A 45 -8.26 0.34 -2.44
N ILE A 46 -7.90 0.96 -3.55
CA ILE A 46 -6.72 0.58 -4.35
C ILE A 46 -5.87 1.81 -4.62
N VAL A 47 -4.57 1.71 -4.33
CA VAL A 47 -3.55 2.72 -4.61
C VAL A 47 -2.58 2.14 -5.63
N ARG A 48 -2.28 2.91 -6.68
CA ARG A 48 -1.27 2.56 -7.70
C ARG A 48 -0.26 3.68 -7.87
N SER A 49 1.01 3.32 -7.90
CA SER A 49 2.15 4.24 -8.05
C SER A 49 3.43 3.46 -8.37
N ASP A 50 4.47 4.10 -8.89
CA ASP A 50 5.80 3.48 -9.03
C ASP A 50 6.49 3.28 -7.67
N LYS A 51 6.06 4.02 -6.65
CA LYS A 51 6.53 3.85 -5.28
C LYS A 51 5.38 4.00 -4.32
N ILE A 52 5.26 3.03 -3.42
CA ILE A 52 4.33 3.06 -2.27
C ILE A 52 5.13 2.73 -1.02
N ILE A 53 4.98 3.54 0.02
CA ILE A 53 5.52 3.28 1.36
C ILE A 53 4.32 3.04 2.28
N TYR A 54 4.32 1.90 2.96
CA TYR A 54 3.35 1.56 3.98
C TYR A 54 4.03 1.53 5.35
N LYS A 55 3.66 2.44 6.25
CA LYS A 55 4.11 2.39 7.66
C LYS A 55 3.19 1.47 8.46
N ILE A 56 3.74 0.40 9.02
CA ILE A 56 2.97 -0.66 9.67
C ILE A 56 2.35 -0.15 10.98
N SER A 57 3.14 0.53 11.81
CA SER A 57 2.72 1.11 13.09
C SER A 57 1.50 2.01 12.95
N SER A 58 1.55 2.98 12.04
CA SER A 58 0.51 4.00 11.87
C SER A 58 -0.53 3.70 10.79
N GLU A 59 -0.36 2.64 9.99
CA GLU A 59 -1.20 2.31 8.82
C GLU A 59 -1.22 3.40 7.73
N ASN A 60 -0.22 4.28 7.70
CA ASN A 60 -0.13 5.35 6.72
C ASN A 60 0.41 4.83 5.39
N ILE A 61 -0.21 5.30 4.30
CA ILE A 61 0.21 5.02 2.92
C ILE A 61 0.71 6.33 2.31
N THR A 62 1.97 6.34 1.88
CA THR A 62 2.53 7.42 1.04
C THR A 62 2.78 6.85 -0.34
N ALA A 63 2.27 7.53 -1.38
CA ALA A 63 2.44 7.12 -2.76
C ALA A 63 2.99 8.27 -3.60
N GLY A 64 3.86 7.94 -4.55
CA GLY A 64 4.46 8.87 -5.50
C GLY A 64 5.98 8.91 -5.40
N ASN A 65 6.60 9.58 -6.37
CA ASN A 65 8.04 9.86 -6.37
C ASN A 65 8.29 11.35 -6.21
N LYS A 66 9.41 11.68 -5.55
CA LYS A 66 9.75 13.06 -5.15
C LYS A 66 10.13 13.94 -6.35
N ASP A 67 10.52 13.32 -7.46
CA ASP A 67 10.86 13.95 -8.74
C ASP A 67 9.62 14.32 -9.58
N GLY A 68 8.41 13.97 -9.15
CA GLY A 68 7.17 14.31 -9.85
C GLY A 68 6.91 13.54 -11.15
N SER A 69 7.78 12.59 -11.51
CA SER A 69 7.67 11.78 -12.74
C SER A 69 6.55 10.74 -12.66
N SER A 70 6.19 10.32 -11.44
CA SER A 70 5.22 9.25 -11.21
C SER A 70 3.84 9.78 -10.85
N ARG A 71 2.82 9.29 -11.57
CA ARG A 71 1.41 9.58 -11.29
C ARG A 71 0.86 8.61 -10.25
N VAL A 72 0.19 9.15 -9.24
CA VAL A 72 -0.58 8.35 -8.27
C VAL A 72 -2.00 8.19 -8.77
N LYS A 73 -2.53 6.96 -8.77
CA LYS A 73 -3.95 6.68 -9.01
C LYS A 73 -4.55 6.04 -7.77
N MET A 74 -5.63 6.60 -7.25
CA MET A 74 -6.34 6.06 -6.11
C MET A 74 -7.81 5.84 -6.45
N LEU A 75 -8.33 4.66 -6.12
CA LEU A 75 -9.75 4.34 -6.23
C LEU A 75 -10.29 4.13 -4.81
N PHE A 76 -11.16 5.03 -4.38
CA PHE A 76 -11.97 4.86 -3.18
C PHE A 76 -13.35 4.40 -3.59
N LYS A 77 -13.79 3.25 -3.08
CA LYS A 77 -15.18 2.85 -3.28
C LYS A 77 -16.01 3.52 -2.18
N PRO A 78 -17.00 4.35 -2.52
CA PRO A 78 -17.87 4.93 -1.51
C PRO A 78 -18.58 3.80 -0.75
N ASN A 79 -18.63 3.93 0.57
CA ASN A 79 -19.47 3.05 1.37
C ASN A 79 -20.91 3.47 1.09
N LYS A 80 -21.71 2.60 0.46
CA LYS A 80 -23.15 2.81 0.38
C LYS A 80 -23.70 2.53 1.77
N GLU A 81 -23.54 3.48 2.68
CA GLU A 81 -24.39 3.51 3.87
C GLU A 81 -25.80 3.81 3.37
N LYS A 82 -26.67 2.80 3.50
CA LYS A 82 -28.11 2.91 3.31
C LYS A 82 -28.71 3.54 4.56
#